data_AF-A0A064CD71-F1
#
_entry.id   AF-A0A064CD71-F1
#
_cell.length_a   1.000
_cell.length_b   1.000
_cell.length_c   1.000
_cell.angle_alpha   90.00
_cell.angle_beta   90.00
_cell.angle_gamma   90.00
#
_symmetry.space_group_name_H-M   'P 1'
#
loop_
_entity.id
_entity.type
_entity.pdbx_description
1 polymer ?
#
loop_
_entity_poly.entity_id
_entity_poly.type
_entity_poly.pdbx_seq_one_letter_code
_entity_poly.pdbx_strand_id
1 'polypeptide(L)'
;MIVAPVRSSVAFAQGRLDAKFHCSPGVQANEHMVLLKAAGTRFSRVAGEGALGSVSPTTRTKRVYAAPGEEALPYLRPYDVFDYLPQAADMLSVAGSNGLDRLTPKPGTILQTCSGRNLGPLVYADSFISRFVVSDDMLRLNIDDEADRLYALTFLSTPTGQALLTRSKTGNVIDHLSADDLAAIEVPFFDRKLTTSIVSKMRKAVTLRESARLRLDALVTEFAQQLPQPSRDRPMREGWTQRASSLGVRLDAAFHDPLVRAIRNAFQSDGVKVGDVAETFIPGRYKRYYVESAYGRPIVSGRQLLQAKPVNLRYIASRSFDFSVYELSDGMIAFGAEGAPRNELPSPRSLRAIGRPGLPTIT
;
A
#
# COMPACT_ATOMS: atom_id res chain seq x y z
N MET A 1 7.42 -16.94 27.92
CA MET A 1 6.28 -17.86 27.78
C MET A 1 5.04 -17.00 27.62
N ILE A 2 4.41 -16.99 26.44
CA ILE A 2 3.15 -16.25 26.25
C ILE A 2 2.05 -17.15 26.79
N VAL A 3 1.46 -16.77 27.92
CA VAL A 3 0.30 -17.45 28.50
C VAL A 3 -0.93 -16.71 28.01
N ALA A 4 -1.66 -17.29 27.06
CA ALA A 4 -2.96 -16.77 26.63
C ALA A 4 -4.05 -17.61 27.33
N PRO A 5 -4.87 -17.04 28.22
CA PRO A 5 -5.99 -17.76 28.80
C PRO A 5 -7.01 -18.08 27.71
N VAL A 6 -7.38 -19.36 27.59
CA VAL A 6 -8.37 -19.86 26.61
C VAL A 6 -9.59 -20.34 27.41
N ARG A 7 -10.80 -19.95 26.99
CA ARG A 7 -12.01 -20.44 27.67
C ARG A 7 -12.16 -21.94 27.41
N SER A 8 -12.56 -22.70 28.43
CA SER A 8 -12.76 -24.15 28.30
C SER A 8 -13.73 -24.49 27.17
N SER A 9 -14.81 -23.74 27.02
CA SER A 9 -15.77 -23.93 25.93
C SER A 9 -15.13 -23.85 24.54
N VAL A 10 -14.16 -22.96 24.32
CA VAL A 10 -13.46 -22.81 23.02
C VAL A 10 -12.37 -23.85 22.85
N ALA A 11 -11.66 -24.21 23.92
CA ALA A 11 -10.71 -25.33 23.91
C ALA A 11 -11.37 -26.65 23.50
N PHE A 12 -12.60 -26.89 23.93
CA PHE A 12 -13.31 -28.15 23.66
C PHE A 12 -14.25 -28.10 22.44
N ALA A 13 -14.66 -26.92 21.96
CA ALA A 13 -15.61 -26.78 20.85
C ALA A 13 -15.13 -27.41 19.53
N GLN A 14 -13.82 -27.43 19.27
CA GLN A 14 -13.24 -28.02 18.04
C GLN A 14 -12.40 -29.28 18.31
N GLY A 15 -12.41 -29.81 19.55
CA GLY A 15 -11.62 -30.99 19.92
C GLY A 15 -10.10 -30.80 19.81
N ARG A 16 -9.61 -29.56 19.84
CA ARG A 16 -8.18 -29.23 19.70
C ARG A 16 -7.62 -28.61 20.97
N LEU A 17 -6.49 -29.12 21.46
CA LEU A 17 -5.81 -28.62 22.66
C LEU A 17 -4.44 -27.97 22.35
N ASP A 18 -4.06 -27.80 21.09
CA ASP A 18 -2.76 -27.24 20.75
C ASP A 18 -2.69 -25.72 20.97
N ALA A 19 -1.72 -25.28 21.75
CA ALA A 19 -1.54 -23.88 22.12
C ALA A 19 -1.35 -22.95 20.91
N LYS A 20 -0.71 -23.44 19.84
CA LYS A 20 -0.46 -22.67 18.61
C LYS A 20 -1.76 -22.22 17.94
N PHE A 21 -2.77 -23.08 17.91
CA PHE A 21 -4.09 -22.76 17.38
C PHE A 21 -4.80 -21.70 18.24
N HIS A 22 -4.88 -21.92 19.55
CA HIS A 22 -5.62 -21.03 20.46
C HIS A 22 -4.92 -19.69 20.68
N CYS A 23 -3.60 -19.63 20.52
CA CYS A 23 -2.84 -18.39 20.51
C CYS A 23 -2.79 -17.73 19.13
N SER A 24 -3.48 -18.27 18.11
CA SER A 24 -3.50 -17.65 16.79
C SER A 24 -4.29 -16.33 16.83
N PRO A 25 -3.84 -15.28 16.11
CA PRO A 25 -4.52 -13.98 16.13
C PRO A 25 -6.00 -14.05 15.73
N GLY A 26 -6.37 -14.96 14.82
CA GLY A 26 -7.76 -15.14 14.37
C GLY A 26 -8.67 -15.71 15.45
N VAL A 27 -8.20 -16.71 16.21
CA VAL A 27 -8.98 -17.29 17.31
C VAL A 27 -9.15 -16.25 18.42
N GLN A 28 -8.08 -15.54 18.78
CA GLN A 28 -8.15 -14.46 19.78
C GLN A 28 -9.08 -13.32 19.35
N ALA A 29 -9.04 -12.92 18.08
CA ALA A 29 -9.95 -11.90 17.55
C ALA A 29 -11.41 -12.34 17.66
N ASN A 30 -11.74 -13.58 17.29
CA ASN A 30 -13.10 -14.10 17.42
C ASN A 30 -13.55 -14.18 18.89
N GLU A 31 -12.67 -14.60 19.81
CA GLU A 31 -12.94 -14.59 21.26
C GLU A 31 -13.25 -13.19 21.78
N HIS A 32 -12.48 -12.17 21.39
CA HIS A 32 -12.75 -10.79 21.75
C HIS A 32 -14.14 -10.33 21.27
N MET A 33 -14.54 -10.73 20.05
CA MET A 33 -15.86 -10.42 19.50
C MET A 33 -16.98 -11.09 20.31
N VAL A 34 -16.81 -12.35 20.72
CA VAL A 34 -17.77 -13.08 21.57
C VAL A 34 -17.91 -12.41 22.93
N LEU A 35 -16.81 -12.00 23.56
CA LEU A 35 -16.82 -11.31 24.85
C LEU A 35 -17.56 -9.97 24.77
N LEU A 36 -17.31 -9.19 23.73
CA LEU A 36 -18.00 -7.92 23.50
C LEU A 36 -19.51 -8.12 23.29
N LYS A 37 -19.93 -9.18 22.58
CA LYS A 37 -21.35 -9.55 22.45
C LYS A 37 -21.97 -9.90 23.79
N ALA A 38 -21.28 -10.71 24.59
CA ALA A 38 -21.74 -11.09 25.93
C ALA A 38 -21.86 -9.88 26.87
N ALA A 39 -21.02 -8.85 26.67
CA ALA A 39 -21.09 -7.59 27.40
C ALA A 39 -22.19 -6.63 26.88
N GLY A 40 -23.00 -7.03 25.88
CA GLY A 40 -24.10 -6.22 25.33
C GLY A 40 -23.68 -5.18 24.31
N THR A 41 -22.46 -5.27 23.74
CA THR A 41 -22.02 -4.35 22.68
C THR A 41 -22.85 -4.57 21.41
N ARG A 42 -23.28 -3.48 20.76
CA ARG A 42 -24.00 -3.56 19.48
C ARG A 42 -23.03 -3.93 18.35
N PHE A 43 -23.48 -4.77 17.42
CA PHE A 43 -22.73 -5.11 16.22
C PHE A 43 -23.52 -4.79 14.96
N SER A 44 -22.82 -4.54 13.87
CA SER A 44 -23.41 -4.50 12.53
C SER A 44 -22.47 -5.17 11.55
N ARG A 45 -23.02 -5.94 10.62
CA ARG A 45 -22.22 -6.54 9.54
C ARG A 45 -21.69 -5.44 8.62
N VAL A 46 -20.55 -5.70 8.00
CA VAL A 46 -19.95 -4.79 7.02
C VAL A 46 -20.83 -4.70 5.77
N ALA A 47 -21.37 -5.82 5.29
CA ALA A 47 -22.31 -5.83 4.17
C ALA A 47 -23.38 -6.94 4.27
N GLY A 48 -24.42 -6.83 3.43
CA GLY A 48 -25.59 -7.71 3.41
C GLY A 48 -26.87 -6.99 3.85
N GLU A 49 -27.96 -7.73 3.98
CA GLU A 49 -29.25 -7.16 4.40
C GLU A 49 -29.18 -6.56 5.81
N GLY A 50 -29.56 -5.29 5.97
CA GLY A 50 -29.48 -4.55 7.23
C GLY A 50 -28.06 -4.25 7.73
N ALA A 51 -27.04 -4.41 6.88
CA ALA A 51 -25.65 -4.14 7.20
C ALA A 51 -25.26 -2.66 6.99
N LEU A 52 -24.00 -2.33 7.26
CA LEU A 52 -23.46 -0.98 7.06
C LEU A 52 -23.40 -0.57 5.58
N GLY A 53 -23.18 -1.53 4.67
CA GLY A 53 -23.01 -1.22 3.26
C GLY A 53 -23.02 -2.44 2.34
N SER A 54 -22.25 -2.36 1.26
CA SER A 54 -22.16 -3.40 0.22
C SER A 54 -20.69 -3.69 -0.15
N VAL A 55 -20.42 -4.94 -0.52
CA VAL A 55 -19.12 -5.34 -1.08
C VAL A 55 -19.33 -5.70 -2.55
N SER A 56 -18.57 -5.06 -3.44
CA SER A 56 -18.62 -5.41 -4.87
C SER A 56 -17.87 -6.73 -5.12
N PRO A 57 -18.45 -7.66 -5.90
CA PRO A 57 -17.78 -8.91 -6.25
C PRO A 57 -16.60 -8.65 -7.19
N THR A 58 -15.59 -9.52 -7.10
CA THR A 58 -14.43 -9.50 -7.98
C THR A 58 -14.69 -10.38 -9.20
N THR A 59 -15.23 -9.79 -10.26
CA THR A 59 -15.41 -10.52 -11.52
C THR A 59 -14.20 -10.27 -12.42
N ARG A 60 -13.57 -11.35 -12.89
CA ARG A 60 -12.46 -11.23 -13.85
C ARG A 60 -12.92 -10.44 -15.06
N THR A 61 -12.26 -9.32 -15.30
CA THR A 61 -12.63 -8.39 -16.34
C THR A 61 -11.58 -8.40 -17.44
N LYS A 62 -12.00 -8.45 -18.70
CA LYS A 62 -11.07 -8.36 -19.85
C LYS A 62 -10.42 -6.97 -19.84
N ARG A 63 -9.09 -6.95 -19.74
CA ARG A 63 -8.27 -5.74 -19.80
C ARG A 63 -7.52 -5.72 -21.12
N VAL A 64 -7.65 -4.62 -21.85
CA VAL A 64 -6.88 -4.39 -23.07
C VAL A 64 -6.03 -3.14 -22.83
N TYR A 65 -4.73 -3.28 -23.04
CA TYR A 65 -3.79 -2.16 -22.93
C TYR A 65 -3.94 -1.24 -24.13
N ALA A 66 -3.94 0.07 -23.88
CA ALA A 66 -4.17 1.08 -24.89
C ALA A 66 -2.98 1.21 -25.84
N ALA A 67 -3.26 1.40 -27.13
CA ALA A 67 -2.25 1.83 -28.08
C ALA A 67 -1.94 3.34 -27.91
N PRO A 68 -0.76 3.82 -28.37
CA PRO A 68 -0.44 5.25 -28.32
C PRO A 68 -1.51 6.10 -29.02
N GLY A 69 -2.03 7.11 -28.33
CA GLY A 69 -3.06 8.04 -28.84
C GLY A 69 -4.50 7.55 -28.72
N GLU A 70 -4.74 6.33 -28.20
CA GLU A 70 -6.07 5.83 -27.89
C GLU A 70 -6.61 6.42 -26.58
N GLU A 71 -7.94 6.56 -26.47
CA GLU A 71 -8.58 6.93 -25.21
C GLU A 71 -8.35 5.82 -24.16
N ALA A 72 -7.79 6.22 -23.01
CA ALA A 72 -7.33 5.27 -22.01
C ALA A 72 -7.51 5.78 -20.57
N LEU A 73 -7.68 4.84 -19.65
CA LEU A 73 -7.73 5.11 -18.21
C LEU A 73 -6.50 4.52 -17.50
N PRO A 74 -5.91 5.22 -16.52
CA PRO A 74 -4.73 4.75 -15.82
C PRO A 74 -5.09 3.60 -14.87
N TYR A 75 -4.23 2.59 -14.80
CA TYR A 75 -4.48 1.35 -14.07
C TYR A 75 -3.51 1.13 -12.92
N LEU A 76 -4.03 0.67 -11.77
CA LEU A 76 -3.25 0.24 -10.60
C LEU A 76 -3.37 -1.27 -10.38
N ARG A 77 -2.23 -1.94 -10.21
CA ARG A 77 -2.19 -3.33 -9.72
C ARG A 77 -2.53 -3.33 -8.21
N PRO A 78 -2.95 -4.47 -7.63
CA PRO A 78 -3.41 -4.53 -6.24
C PRO A 78 -2.44 -3.92 -5.23
N TYR A 79 -1.14 -4.13 -5.39
CA TYR A 79 -0.15 -3.61 -4.45
C TYR A 79 0.25 -2.15 -4.68
N ASP A 80 -0.08 -1.56 -5.83
CA ASP A 80 0.29 -0.17 -6.13
C ASP A 80 -0.56 0.79 -5.30
N VAL A 81 -1.80 0.41 -4.97
CA VAL A 81 -2.72 1.22 -4.13
C VAL A 81 -2.18 1.52 -2.73
N PHE A 82 -1.18 0.76 -2.26
CA PHE A 82 -0.54 0.97 -0.95
C PHE A 82 0.50 2.09 -0.97
N ASP A 83 0.97 2.47 -2.15
CA ASP A 83 1.96 3.53 -2.30
C ASP A 83 1.33 4.87 -1.88
N TYR A 84 2.16 5.76 -1.36
CA TYR A 84 1.69 7.06 -0.90
C TYR A 84 1.17 7.89 -2.08
N LEU A 85 1.91 7.91 -3.19
CA LEU A 85 1.54 8.57 -4.44
C LEU A 85 1.70 7.55 -5.59
N PRO A 86 0.71 6.67 -5.80
CA PRO A 86 0.83 5.62 -6.81
C PRO A 86 0.88 6.20 -8.22
N GLN A 87 1.66 5.53 -9.08
CA GLN A 87 1.75 5.81 -10.51
C GLN A 87 0.98 4.74 -11.29
N ALA A 88 0.46 5.10 -12.45
CA ALA A 88 -0.20 4.15 -13.33
C ALA A 88 0.80 3.05 -13.73
N ALA A 89 0.45 1.80 -13.44
CA ALA A 89 1.23 0.65 -13.88
C ALA A 89 1.07 0.42 -15.39
N ASP A 90 -0.08 0.82 -15.95
CA ASP A 90 -0.39 0.76 -17.37
C ASP A 90 -1.58 1.68 -17.71
N MET A 91 -1.90 1.81 -18.99
CA MET A 91 -3.05 2.53 -19.52
C MET A 91 -4.01 1.53 -20.18
N LEU A 92 -5.26 1.46 -19.73
CA LEU A 92 -6.27 0.56 -20.27
C LEU A 92 -7.12 1.26 -21.34
N SER A 93 -7.27 0.63 -22.50
CA SER A 93 -8.14 1.08 -23.57
C SER A 93 -9.59 1.14 -23.08
N VAL A 94 -10.24 2.29 -23.24
CA VAL A 94 -11.65 2.49 -22.91
C VAL A 94 -12.56 1.66 -23.83
N ALA A 95 -12.27 1.65 -25.13
CA ALA A 95 -13.07 0.92 -26.12
C ALA A 95 -12.84 -0.60 -26.08
N GLY A 96 -11.63 -1.03 -25.73
CA GLY A 96 -11.22 -2.44 -25.74
C GLY A 96 -11.46 -3.19 -24.42
N SER A 97 -11.64 -2.46 -23.32
CA SER A 97 -11.91 -3.03 -21.99
C SER A 97 -13.37 -2.89 -21.60
N ASN A 98 -13.87 -3.83 -20.80
CA ASN A 98 -15.25 -3.80 -20.31
C ASN A 98 -15.30 -3.42 -18.84
N GLY A 99 -16.38 -2.78 -18.39
CA GLY A 99 -16.66 -2.60 -16.97
C GLY A 99 -15.63 -1.77 -16.17
N LEU A 100 -14.85 -0.92 -16.85
CA LEU A 100 -13.84 -0.06 -16.21
C LEU A 100 -14.46 0.80 -15.10
N ASP A 101 -15.66 1.36 -15.32
CA ASP A 101 -16.37 2.18 -14.32
C ASP A 101 -16.64 1.45 -12.99
N ARG A 102 -16.86 0.13 -13.04
CA ARG A 102 -17.08 -0.69 -11.84
C ARG A 102 -15.78 -0.92 -11.07
N LEU A 103 -14.65 -0.91 -11.80
CA LEU A 103 -13.32 -1.10 -11.26
C LEU A 103 -12.70 0.21 -10.76
N THR A 104 -13.16 1.36 -11.24
CA THR A 104 -12.79 2.68 -10.74
C THR A 104 -13.51 2.96 -9.41
N PRO A 105 -12.79 3.03 -8.27
CA PRO A 105 -13.42 3.26 -6.98
C PRO A 105 -13.93 4.70 -6.87
N LYS A 106 -15.12 4.88 -6.28
CA LYS A 106 -15.61 6.23 -5.95
C LYS A 106 -14.87 6.76 -4.71
N PRO A 107 -14.76 8.08 -4.54
CA PRO A 107 -14.25 8.64 -3.30
C PRO A 107 -15.05 8.10 -2.10
N GLY A 108 -14.34 7.62 -1.09
CA GLY A 108 -14.92 6.92 0.05
C GLY A 108 -14.83 5.40 -0.01
N THR A 109 -14.74 4.78 -1.20
CA THR A 109 -14.65 3.31 -1.29
C THR A 109 -13.46 2.79 -0.47
N ILE A 110 -13.71 1.77 0.35
CA ILE A 110 -12.68 1.08 1.12
C ILE A 110 -12.20 -0.12 0.30
N LEU A 111 -10.90 -0.21 0.08
CA LEU A 111 -10.26 -1.21 -0.76
C LEU A 111 -9.48 -2.23 0.09
N GLN A 112 -9.61 -3.51 -0.24
CA GLN A 112 -8.88 -4.61 0.40
C GLN A 112 -8.45 -5.63 -0.67
N THR A 113 -7.21 -6.10 -0.68
CA THR A 113 -6.81 -7.13 -1.66
C THR A 113 -7.52 -8.46 -1.38
N CYS A 114 -7.81 -9.21 -2.43
CA CYS A 114 -8.46 -10.52 -2.30
C CYS A 114 -7.43 -11.64 -2.19
N SER A 115 -6.43 -11.60 -3.07
CA SER A 115 -5.41 -12.64 -3.20
C SER A 115 -4.01 -12.15 -2.82
N GLY A 116 -3.16 -13.12 -2.47
CA GLY A 116 -1.74 -12.91 -2.19
C GLY A 116 -1.35 -13.34 -0.78
N ARG A 117 -0.06 -13.66 -0.60
CA ARG A 117 0.48 -14.14 0.68
C ARG A 117 0.23 -13.16 1.85
N ASN A 118 0.03 -11.88 1.56
CA ASN A 118 -0.34 -10.86 2.53
C ASN A 118 -1.42 -9.96 1.92
N LEU A 119 -2.55 -9.81 2.60
CA LEU A 119 -3.62 -8.96 2.11
C LEU A 119 -3.31 -7.44 2.23
N GLY A 120 -2.26 -7.09 2.98
CA GLY A 120 -1.95 -5.69 3.24
C GLY A 120 -3.04 -4.95 4.03
N PRO A 121 -2.84 -3.64 4.27
CA PRO A 121 -3.79 -2.79 4.98
C PRO A 121 -4.99 -2.42 4.10
N LEU A 122 -6.11 -2.03 4.71
CA LEU A 122 -7.19 -1.38 3.97
C LEU A 122 -6.73 -0.02 3.43
N VAL A 123 -7.22 0.34 2.25
CA VAL A 123 -6.98 1.65 1.63
C VAL A 123 -8.30 2.39 1.47
N TYR A 124 -8.34 3.64 1.93
CA TYR A 124 -9.44 4.55 1.64
C TYR A 124 -9.20 5.22 0.28
N ALA A 125 -10.12 5.05 -0.67
CA ALA A 125 -10.07 5.73 -1.95
C ALA A 125 -10.43 7.21 -1.75
N ASP A 126 -9.42 8.07 -1.79
CA ASP A 126 -9.61 9.53 -1.89
C ASP A 126 -9.77 9.92 -3.38
N SER A 127 -10.00 11.20 -3.64
CA SER A 127 -10.13 11.70 -5.02
C SER A 127 -8.88 11.46 -5.88
N PHE A 128 -7.70 11.23 -5.29
CA PHE A 128 -6.50 10.87 -6.04
C PHE A 128 -6.56 9.41 -6.50
N ILE A 129 -6.84 8.46 -5.59
CA ILE A 129 -6.97 7.04 -5.93
C ILE A 129 -8.15 6.80 -6.89
N SER A 130 -9.23 7.57 -6.76
CA SER A 130 -10.40 7.50 -7.64
C SER A 130 -10.15 7.94 -9.10
N ARG A 131 -8.94 8.41 -9.43
CA ARG A 131 -8.53 8.68 -10.82
C ARG A 131 -8.16 7.41 -11.59
N PHE A 132 -7.98 6.29 -10.90
CA PHE A 132 -7.43 5.06 -11.45
C PHE A 132 -8.46 3.94 -11.52
N VAL A 133 -8.38 3.15 -12.59
CA VAL A 133 -8.96 1.80 -12.61
C VAL A 133 -8.12 0.93 -11.68
N VAL A 134 -8.74 0.31 -10.69
CA VAL A 134 -8.05 -0.61 -9.77
C VAL A 134 -8.33 -2.05 -10.18
N SER A 135 -7.34 -2.94 -10.01
CA SER A 135 -7.49 -4.38 -10.28
C SER A 135 -8.79 -4.98 -9.73
N ASP A 136 -9.32 -5.99 -10.43
CA ASP A 136 -10.41 -6.82 -9.94
C ASP A 136 -10.00 -7.65 -8.72
N ASP A 137 -8.72 -7.92 -8.51
CA ASP A 137 -8.15 -8.58 -7.31
C ASP A 137 -8.14 -7.66 -6.06
N MET A 138 -9.06 -6.70 -6.01
CA MET A 138 -9.36 -5.82 -4.88
C MET A 138 -10.86 -5.84 -4.59
N LEU A 139 -11.24 -6.17 -3.37
CA LEU A 139 -12.59 -5.96 -2.85
C LEU A 139 -12.83 -4.47 -2.67
N ARG A 140 -14.07 -4.05 -2.96
CA ARG A 140 -14.56 -2.69 -2.80
C ARG A 140 -15.71 -2.71 -1.81
N LEU A 141 -15.49 -2.16 -0.63
CA LEU A 141 -16.51 -1.94 0.39
C LEU A 141 -17.04 -0.51 0.28
N ASN A 142 -18.34 -0.39 0.04
CA ASN A 142 -19.06 0.87 -0.05
C ASN A 142 -20.05 0.97 1.12
N ILE A 143 -19.88 1.99 1.95
CA ILE A 143 -20.77 2.33 3.07
C ILE A 143 -21.20 3.78 2.83
N ASP A 144 -22.50 4.05 2.72
CA ASP A 144 -22.97 5.38 2.30
C ASP A 144 -22.80 6.43 3.40
N ASP A 145 -23.18 6.09 4.64
CA ASP A 145 -22.97 6.96 5.79
C ASP A 145 -21.47 7.15 6.08
N GLU A 146 -21.02 8.40 6.10
CA GLU A 146 -19.60 8.70 6.29
C GLU A 146 -19.09 8.30 7.67
N ALA A 147 -19.90 8.47 8.73
CA ALA A 147 -19.47 8.16 10.08
C ALA A 147 -19.27 6.65 10.24
N ASP A 148 -20.22 5.84 9.79
CA ASP A 148 -20.12 4.38 9.79
C ASP A 148 -18.97 3.90 8.91
N ARG A 149 -18.77 4.52 7.73
CA ARG A 149 -17.67 4.21 6.82
C ARG A 149 -16.30 4.43 7.47
N LEU A 150 -16.09 5.59 8.07
CA LEU A 150 -14.82 5.94 8.73
C LEU A 150 -14.59 5.11 9.99
N TYR A 151 -15.65 4.80 10.73
CA TYR A 151 -15.58 3.94 11.90
C TYR A 151 -15.24 2.49 11.51
N ALA A 152 -15.93 1.92 10.52
CA ALA A 152 -15.65 0.59 9.99
C ALA A 152 -14.22 0.48 9.45
N LEU A 153 -13.77 1.46 8.67
CA LEU A 153 -12.38 1.55 8.21
C LEU A 153 -11.39 1.51 9.38
N THR A 154 -11.68 2.23 10.46
CA THR A 154 -10.82 2.28 11.65
C THR A 154 -10.77 0.92 12.34
N PHE A 155 -11.93 0.31 12.60
CA PHE A 155 -12.02 -1.01 13.23
C PHE A 155 -11.31 -2.08 12.41
N LEU A 156 -11.58 -2.15 11.10
CA LEU A 156 -10.96 -3.13 10.20
C LEU A 156 -9.44 -2.93 10.07
N SER A 157 -8.94 -1.72 10.33
CA SER A 157 -7.50 -1.41 10.37
C SER A 157 -6.81 -1.82 11.68
N THR A 158 -7.55 -2.23 12.71
CA THR A 158 -6.95 -2.71 13.98
C THR A 158 -6.35 -4.11 13.82
N PRO A 159 -5.45 -4.56 14.73
CA PRO A 159 -4.99 -5.95 14.74
C PRO A 159 -6.12 -6.98 14.80
N THR A 160 -7.19 -6.70 15.56
CA THR A 160 -8.39 -7.54 15.61
C THR A 160 -9.09 -7.59 14.25
N GLY A 161 -9.37 -6.43 13.64
CA GLY A 161 -10.01 -6.36 12.33
C GLY A 161 -9.19 -7.05 11.23
N GLN A 162 -7.87 -6.83 11.21
CA GLN A 162 -6.95 -7.49 10.28
C GLN A 162 -6.91 -9.01 10.49
N ALA A 163 -6.98 -9.48 11.74
CA ALA A 163 -7.05 -10.91 12.03
C ALA A 163 -8.36 -11.52 11.53
N LEU A 164 -9.50 -10.82 11.69
CA LEU A 164 -10.80 -11.26 11.15
C LEU A 164 -10.82 -11.33 9.62
N LEU A 165 -10.04 -10.48 8.93
CA LEU A 165 -9.89 -10.50 7.47
C LEU A 165 -8.99 -11.61 6.95
N THR A 166 -8.04 -12.10 7.75
CA THR A 166 -6.96 -12.99 7.27
C THR A 166 -7.06 -14.41 7.81
N ARG A 167 -7.95 -14.66 8.77
CA ARG A 167 -8.06 -15.93 9.47
C ARG A 167 -9.50 -16.40 9.51
N SER A 168 -9.72 -17.66 9.16
CA SER A 168 -11.02 -18.28 9.34
C SER A 168 -11.35 -18.36 10.85
N LYS A 169 -12.62 -18.62 11.16
CA LYS A 169 -13.06 -18.95 12.53
C LYS A 169 -12.34 -20.18 13.11
N THR A 170 -11.70 -20.98 12.26
CA THR A 170 -10.90 -22.16 12.60
C THR A 170 -9.39 -21.87 12.59
N GLY A 171 -8.95 -20.60 12.62
CA GLY A 171 -7.54 -20.21 12.72
C GLY A 171 -6.68 -20.50 11.48
N ASN A 172 -7.24 -21.14 10.46
CA ASN A 172 -6.57 -21.37 9.18
C ASN A 172 -6.31 -20.03 8.49
N VAL A 173 -5.19 -19.95 7.78
CA VAL A 173 -4.91 -18.81 6.89
C VAL A 173 -5.98 -18.82 5.81
N ILE A 174 -6.63 -17.68 5.60
CA ILE A 174 -7.48 -17.48 4.44
C ILE A 174 -6.53 -17.18 3.27
N ASP A 175 -6.36 -18.12 2.36
CA ASP A 175 -5.51 -17.95 1.18
C ASP A 175 -6.10 -16.95 0.17
N HIS A 176 -7.42 -16.75 0.23
CA HIS A 176 -8.17 -15.83 -0.61
C HIS A 176 -9.38 -15.27 0.13
N LEU A 177 -9.42 -13.95 0.34
CA LEU A 177 -10.55 -13.27 0.97
C LEU A 177 -11.63 -13.02 -0.09
N SER A 178 -12.79 -13.64 0.07
CA SER A 178 -13.94 -13.44 -0.83
C SER A 178 -14.79 -12.22 -0.43
N ALA A 179 -15.69 -11.81 -1.33
CA ALA A 179 -16.66 -10.76 -1.04
C ALA A 179 -17.61 -11.15 0.11
N ASP A 180 -18.02 -12.42 0.17
CA ASP A 180 -18.91 -12.95 1.21
C ASP A 180 -18.19 -13.00 2.57
N ASP A 181 -16.91 -13.37 2.58
CA ASP A 181 -16.09 -13.36 3.80
C ASP A 181 -16.00 -11.94 4.37
N LEU A 182 -15.70 -10.94 3.53
CA LEU A 182 -15.64 -9.54 3.94
C LEU A 182 -17.01 -9.03 4.41
N ALA A 183 -18.09 -9.38 3.69
CA ALA A 183 -19.45 -8.97 4.04
C ALA A 183 -19.88 -9.50 5.40
N ALA A 184 -19.48 -10.72 5.74
CA ALA A 184 -19.86 -11.40 6.99
C ALA A 184 -19.17 -10.83 8.24
N ILE A 185 -18.11 -10.01 8.09
CA ILE A 185 -17.42 -9.42 9.24
C ILE A 185 -18.36 -8.48 10.00
N GLU A 186 -18.36 -8.60 11.32
CA GLU A 186 -19.14 -7.74 12.21
C GLU A 186 -18.26 -6.65 12.80
N VAL A 187 -18.78 -5.43 12.88
CA VAL A 187 -18.14 -4.25 13.46
C VAL A 187 -18.83 -3.94 14.80
N PRO A 188 -18.09 -3.88 15.93
CA PRO A 188 -18.64 -3.48 17.22
C PRO A 188 -18.80 -1.95 17.30
N PHE A 189 -19.97 -1.49 17.73
CA PHE A 189 -20.24 -0.08 18.01
C PHE A 189 -20.24 0.17 19.51
N PHE A 190 -19.28 0.98 19.95
CA PHE A 190 -19.15 1.41 21.34
C PHE A 190 -20.02 2.65 21.61
N ASP A 191 -19.86 3.24 22.80
CA ASP A 191 -20.61 4.42 23.18
C ASP A 191 -20.43 5.57 22.16
N ARG A 192 -21.46 6.43 22.07
CA ARG A 192 -21.53 7.49 21.06
C ARG A 192 -20.36 8.47 21.14
N LYS A 193 -19.86 8.76 22.34
CA LYS A 193 -18.76 9.71 22.54
C LYS A 193 -17.45 9.15 21.97
N LEU A 194 -17.15 7.88 22.26
CA LEU A 194 -15.97 7.20 21.69
C LEU A 194 -16.07 7.09 20.16
N THR A 195 -17.22 6.64 19.65
CA THR A 195 -17.48 6.52 18.20
C THR A 195 -17.28 7.86 17.49
N THR A 196 -17.82 8.95 18.04
CA THR A 196 -17.69 10.30 17.47
C THR A 196 -16.23 10.77 17.48
N SER A 197 -15.47 10.49 18.55
CA SER A 197 -14.04 10.83 18.63
C SER A 197 -13.21 10.08 17.57
N ILE A 198 -13.49 8.79 17.39
CA ILE A 198 -12.84 7.95 16.38
C ILE A 198 -13.11 8.50 14.99
N VAL A 199 -14.39 8.72 14.65
CA VAL A 199 -14.80 9.25 13.35
C VAL A 199 -14.16 10.60 13.06
N SER A 200 -14.15 11.52 14.03
CA SER A 200 -13.52 12.84 13.87
C SER A 200 -12.03 12.75 13.55
N LYS A 201 -11.28 11.92 14.30
CA LYS A 201 -9.85 11.70 14.08
C LYS A 201 -9.59 11.04 12.73
N MET A 202 -10.39 10.04 12.37
CA MET A 202 -10.22 9.33 11.10
C MET A 202 -10.56 10.22 9.91
N ARG A 203 -11.62 11.04 10.00
CA ARG A 203 -11.95 12.07 9.01
C ARG A 203 -10.77 13.00 8.78
N LYS A 204 -10.20 13.55 9.86
CA LYS A 204 -9.01 14.41 9.78
C LYS A 204 -7.84 13.70 9.10
N ALA A 205 -7.61 12.42 9.40
CA ALA A 205 -6.53 11.65 8.82
C ALA A 205 -6.70 11.43 7.30
N VAL A 206 -7.91 11.08 6.84
CA VAL A 206 -8.16 10.86 5.39
C VAL A 206 -8.14 12.18 4.62
N THR A 207 -8.71 13.26 5.17
CA THR A 207 -8.69 14.58 4.53
C THR A 207 -7.27 15.14 4.41
N LEU A 208 -6.47 15.09 5.47
CA LEU A 208 -5.08 15.55 5.41
C LEU A 208 -4.25 14.77 4.39
N ARG A 209 -4.48 13.46 4.31
CA ARG A 209 -3.81 12.59 3.34
C ARG A 209 -4.17 12.97 1.91
N GLU A 210 -5.45 13.13 1.63
CA GLU A 210 -5.95 13.53 0.31
C GLU A 210 -5.38 14.89 -0.10
N SER A 211 -5.50 15.91 0.76
CA SER A 211 -4.96 17.24 0.46
C SER A 211 -3.45 17.22 0.20
N ALA A 212 -2.70 16.42 0.96
CA ALA A 212 -1.27 16.29 0.77
C ALA A 212 -0.92 15.56 -0.54
N ARG A 213 -1.64 14.50 -0.91
CA ARG A 213 -1.46 13.78 -2.19
C ARG A 213 -1.76 14.67 -3.38
N LEU A 214 -2.91 15.33 -3.39
CA LEU A 214 -3.31 16.22 -4.48
C LEU A 214 -2.33 17.38 -4.65
N ARG A 215 -1.89 17.98 -3.54
CA ARG A 215 -0.90 19.07 -3.59
C ARG A 215 0.45 18.59 -4.09
N LEU A 216 0.92 17.43 -3.63
CA LEU A 216 2.19 16.87 -4.07
C LEU A 216 2.16 16.53 -5.57
N ASP A 217 1.08 15.91 -6.04
CA ASP A 217 0.86 15.61 -7.46
C ASP A 217 0.88 16.86 -8.34
N ALA A 218 0.18 17.92 -7.92
CA ALA A 218 0.16 19.19 -8.62
C ALA A 218 1.56 19.83 -8.69
N LEU A 219 2.30 19.87 -7.56
CA LEU A 219 3.65 20.44 -7.51
C LEU A 219 4.65 19.65 -8.37
N VAL A 220 4.57 18.32 -8.34
CA VAL A 220 5.43 17.47 -9.17
C VAL A 220 5.12 17.70 -10.65
N THR A 221 3.85 17.80 -11.01
CA THR A 221 3.41 18.06 -12.40
C THR A 221 3.86 19.43 -12.88
N GLU A 222 3.62 20.48 -12.09
CA GLU A 222 4.03 21.85 -12.40
C GLU A 222 5.54 21.96 -12.58
N PHE A 223 6.31 21.37 -11.65
CA PHE A 223 7.76 21.36 -11.75
C PHE A 223 8.26 20.60 -12.99
N ALA A 224 7.68 19.43 -13.28
CA ALA A 224 8.06 18.63 -14.44
C ALA A 224 7.77 19.34 -15.79
N GLN A 225 6.76 20.20 -15.85
CA GLN A 225 6.46 21.02 -17.03
C GLN A 225 7.49 22.11 -17.29
N GLN A 226 8.23 22.55 -16.27
CA GLN A 226 9.30 23.54 -16.39
C GLN A 226 10.63 22.92 -16.82
N LEU A 227 10.76 21.59 -16.75
CA LEU A 227 11.99 20.89 -17.14
C LEU A 227 12.08 20.74 -18.66
N PRO A 228 13.30 20.70 -19.24
CA PRO A 228 13.48 20.37 -20.65
C PRO A 228 12.84 19.01 -20.99
N GLN A 229 11.94 18.99 -21.96
CA GLN A 229 11.28 17.78 -22.46
C GLN A 229 11.68 17.50 -23.91
N PRO A 230 12.96 17.13 -24.18
CA PRO A 230 13.34 16.72 -25.52
C PRO A 230 12.51 15.51 -25.93
N SER A 231 12.10 15.49 -27.20
CA SER A 231 11.35 14.38 -27.80
C SER A 231 12.26 13.61 -28.75
N ARG A 232 11.78 12.42 -29.18
CA ARG A 232 12.46 11.67 -30.23
C ARG A 232 11.99 12.13 -31.59
N ASP A 233 12.95 12.43 -32.45
CA ASP A 233 12.67 12.76 -33.86
C ASP A 233 12.31 11.52 -34.69
N ARG A 234 12.72 10.32 -34.23
CA ARG A 234 12.54 9.05 -34.95
C ARG A 234 12.05 7.91 -34.06
N PRO A 235 11.29 6.95 -34.60
CA PRO A 235 10.89 5.73 -33.89
C PRO A 235 12.08 4.87 -33.46
N MET A 236 11.98 4.26 -32.28
CA MET A 236 13.05 3.42 -31.71
C MET A 236 13.46 2.24 -32.60
N ARG A 237 12.51 1.69 -33.38
CA ARG A 237 12.73 0.58 -34.33
C ARG A 237 13.71 0.91 -35.46
N GLU A 238 13.92 2.19 -35.75
CA GLU A 238 14.82 2.64 -36.82
C GLU A 238 16.29 2.72 -36.35
N GLY A 239 16.52 2.67 -35.04
CA GLY A 239 17.87 2.75 -34.46
C GLY A 239 18.56 4.09 -34.67
N TRP A 240 19.86 4.13 -34.37
CA TRP A 240 20.73 5.29 -34.60
C TRP A 240 22.18 4.86 -34.79
N THR A 241 22.98 5.74 -35.38
CA THR A 241 24.41 5.52 -35.60
C THR A 241 25.23 6.18 -34.49
N GLN A 242 26.19 5.44 -33.93
CA GLN A 242 27.15 5.95 -32.94
C GLN A 242 28.58 5.84 -33.48
N ARG A 243 29.37 6.91 -33.34
CA ARG A 243 30.78 6.87 -33.72
C ARG A 243 31.55 5.94 -32.78
N ALA A 244 32.33 5.01 -33.31
CA ALA A 244 33.11 4.07 -32.49
C ALA A 244 34.00 4.77 -31.45
N SER A 245 34.64 5.89 -31.83
CA SER A 245 35.50 6.67 -30.93
C SER A 245 34.77 7.35 -29.76
N SER A 246 33.43 7.37 -29.75
CA SER A 246 32.61 8.00 -28.70
C SER A 246 31.93 6.98 -27.78
N LEU A 247 32.13 5.68 -28.01
CA LEU A 247 31.55 4.62 -27.18
C LEU A 247 32.18 4.56 -25.78
N GLY A 248 33.46 4.93 -25.66
CA GLY A 248 34.20 4.81 -24.40
C GLY A 248 34.19 3.36 -23.90
N VAL A 249 33.88 3.17 -22.61
CA VAL A 249 33.87 1.85 -21.95
C VAL A 249 32.50 1.15 -21.95
N ARG A 250 31.46 1.78 -22.50
CA ARG A 250 30.07 1.30 -22.45
C ARG A 250 29.57 1.03 -23.87
N LEU A 251 29.09 -0.19 -24.13
CA LEU A 251 28.56 -0.60 -25.44
C LEU A 251 27.03 -0.78 -25.44
N ASP A 252 26.36 -0.55 -24.32
CA ASP A 252 24.90 -0.70 -24.24
C ASP A 252 24.16 0.45 -24.94
N ALA A 253 23.18 0.07 -25.77
CA ALA A 253 22.41 1.02 -26.57
C ALA A 253 21.71 2.09 -25.70
N ALA A 254 21.10 1.71 -24.58
CA ALA A 254 20.38 2.65 -23.71
C ALA A 254 21.25 3.83 -23.23
N PHE A 255 22.54 3.60 -22.95
CA PHE A 255 23.45 4.67 -22.56
C PHE A 255 23.72 5.69 -23.69
N HIS A 256 23.72 5.21 -24.94
CA HIS A 256 24.02 5.99 -26.14
C HIS A 256 22.80 6.54 -26.87
N ASP A 257 21.59 6.33 -26.34
CA ASP A 257 20.34 6.81 -26.90
C ASP A 257 20.39 8.34 -27.13
N PRO A 258 20.10 8.83 -28.35
CA PRO A 258 20.07 10.26 -28.67
C PRO A 258 19.20 11.08 -27.73
N LEU A 259 18.06 10.54 -27.27
CA LEU A 259 17.17 11.21 -26.33
C LEU A 259 17.87 11.41 -24.97
N VAL A 260 18.53 10.38 -24.44
CA VAL A 260 19.28 10.46 -23.18
C VAL A 260 20.39 11.50 -23.27
N ARG A 261 21.07 11.58 -24.43
CA ARG A 261 22.09 12.61 -24.68
C ARG A 261 21.49 14.01 -24.71
N ALA A 262 20.38 14.19 -25.42
CA ALA A 262 19.67 15.47 -25.51
C ALA A 262 19.24 15.94 -24.11
N ILE A 263 18.67 15.04 -23.29
CA ILE A 263 18.33 15.32 -21.89
C ILE A 263 19.59 15.77 -21.14
N ARG A 264 20.67 14.97 -21.13
CA ARG A 264 21.90 15.33 -20.40
C ARG A 264 22.41 16.72 -20.78
N ASN A 265 22.47 17.04 -22.08
CA ASN A 265 22.94 18.32 -22.56
C ASN A 265 22.04 19.48 -22.09
N ALA A 266 20.72 19.29 -22.09
CA ALA A 266 19.77 20.31 -21.64
C ALA A 266 19.90 20.64 -20.15
N PHE A 267 20.45 19.73 -19.33
CA PHE A 267 20.64 19.93 -17.89
C PHE A 267 22.05 20.40 -17.49
N GLN A 268 23.01 20.54 -18.43
CA GLN A 268 24.39 20.92 -18.07
C GLN A 268 24.59 22.41 -17.79
N SER A 269 23.69 23.30 -18.22
CA SER A 269 23.89 24.76 -18.12
C SER A 269 23.43 25.37 -16.79
N ASP A 270 22.41 24.81 -16.13
CA ASP A 270 21.66 25.55 -15.09
C ASP A 270 21.50 24.81 -13.75
N GLY A 271 22.10 23.62 -13.60
CA GLY A 271 21.96 22.77 -12.40
C GLY A 271 23.20 22.73 -11.49
N VAL A 272 22.99 22.50 -10.20
CA VAL A 272 24.04 22.14 -9.22
C VAL A 272 24.05 20.62 -9.01
N LYS A 273 25.21 20.01 -8.76
CA LYS A 273 25.27 18.57 -8.48
C LYS A 273 24.66 18.29 -7.12
N VAL A 274 23.92 17.17 -7.01
CA VAL A 274 23.32 16.74 -5.73
C VAL A 274 24.37 16.61 -4.62
N GLY A 275 25.55 16.07 -4.93
CA GLY A 275 26.65 15.93 -3.98
C GLY A 275 27.22 17.25 -3.46
N ASP A 276 26.93 18.38 -4.10
CA ASP A 276 27.36 19.71 -3.66
C ASP A 276 26.37 20.33 -2.65
N VAL A 277 25.12 19.84 -2.61
CA VAL A 277 24.03 20.37 -1.74
C VAL A 277 23.52 19.37 -0.71
N ALA A 278 23.92 18.09 -0.81
CA ALA A 278 23.49 17.04 0.09
C ALA A 278 24.58 15.97 0.25
N GLU A 279 24.70 15.44 1.46
CA GLU A 279 25.44 14.20 1.71
C GLU A 279 24.68 13.03 1.08
N THR A 280 25.38 12.22 0.29
CA THR A 280 24.80 11.05 -0.38
C THR A 280 25.60 9.81 -0.02
N PHE A 281 24.91 8.74 0.35
CA PHE A 281 25.54 7.46 0.63
C PHE A 281 24.61 6.29 0.24
N ILE A 282 25.21 5.15 -0.09
CA ILE A 282 24.52 3.88 -0.25
C ILE A 282 25.05 2.97 0.85
N PRO A 283 24.21 2.50 1.76
CA PRO A 283 24.69 1.67 2.85
C PRO A 283 25.03 0.27 2.31
N GLY A 284 26.05 -0.36 2.90
CA GLY A 284 26.64 -1.60 2.38
C GLY A 284 25.71 -2.82 2.33
N ARG A 285 26.26 -3.96 1.88
CA ARG A 285 25.57 -5.25 1.95
C ARG A 285 25.87 -5.93 3.28
N TYR A 286 24.86 -6.59 3.84
CA TYR A 286 24.97 -7.30 5.12
C TYR A 286 24.18 -8.61 5.09
N LYS A 287 24.54 -9.52 6.00
CA LYS A 287 23.82 -10.79 6.18
C LYS A 287 22.57 -10.57 7.02
N ARG A 288 21.43 -11.08 6.55
CA ARG A 288 20.13 -10.88 7.20
C ARG A 288 19.76 -12.10 8.03
N TYR A 289 19.61 -11.92 9.34
CA TYR A 289 19.04 -12.93 10.23
C TYR A 289 17.60 -12.55 10.56
N TYR A 290 16.66 -13.09 9.78
CA TYR A 290 15.24 -12.83 9.98
C TYR A 290 14.74 -13.44 11.28
N VAL A 291 13.97 -12.66 12.03
CA VAL A 291 13.36 -13.03 13.30
C VAL A 291 11.93 -12.49 13.36
N GLU A 292 11.15 -12.95 14.34
CA GLU A 292 9.83 -12.38 14.60
C GLU A 292 9.94 -10.94 15.12
N SER A 293 8.86 -10.17 15.00
CA SER A 293 8.82 -8.75 15.38
C SER A 293 9.22 -8.49 16.83
N ALA A 294 8.97 -9.43 17.73
CA ALA A 294 9.33 -9.34 19.15
C ALA A 294 10.86 -9.39 19.40
N TYR A 295 11.64 -9.91 18.46
CA TYR A 295 13.08 -10.18 18.65
C TYR A 295 13.98 -9.40 17.70
N GLY A 296 13.43 -8.50 16.88
CA GLY A 296 14.21 -7.81 15.85
C GLY A 296 13.71 -6.41 15.57
N ARG A 297 14.47 -5.72 14.72
CA ARG A 297 14.12 -4.40 14.20
C ARG A 297 13.57 -4.50 12.78
N PRO A 298 12.57 -3.67 12.41
CA PRO A 298 12.01 -3.69 11.08
C PRO A 298 13.01 -3.23 10.02
N ILE A 299 12.93 -3.84 8.84
CA ILE A 299 13.70 -3.45 7.65
C ILE A 299 12.72 -3.09 6.54
N VAL A 300 12.99 -1.98 5.86
CA VAL A 300 12.17 -1.46 4.77
C VAL A 300 12.88 -1.72 3.45
N SER A 301 12.18 -2.36 2.51
CA SER A 301 12.64 -2.54 1.12
C SER A 301 12.32 -1.30 0.27
N GLY A 302 12.94 -1.19 -0.91
CA GLY A 302 12.68 -0.08 -1.84
C GLY A 302 11.19 0.14 -2.17
N ARG A 303 10.40 -0.93 -2.31
CA ARG A 303 8.94 -0.79 -2.51
C ARG A 303 8.24 -0.29 -1.24
N GLN A 304 8.61 -0.81 -0.08
CA GLN A 304 8.03 -0.39 1.19
C GLN A 304 8.37 1.05 1.55
N LEU A 305 9.48 1.61 1.00
CA LEU A 305 9.75 3.04 1.10
C LEU A 305 8.65 3.87 0.47
N LEU A 306 7.97 3.41 -0.59
CA LEU A 306 6.89 4.18 -1.22
C LEU A 306 5.57 4.09 -0.45
N GLN A 307 5.41 3.07 0.39
CA GLN A 307 4.16 2.74 1.06
C GLN A 307 3.97 3.55 2.33
N ALA A 308 2.79 4.12 2.52
CA ALA A 308 2.49 4.84 3.76
C ALA A 308 2.44 3.93 4.99
N LYS A 309 1.93 2.72 4.79
CA LYS A 309 1.96 1.62 5.76
C LYS A 309 2.65 0.44 5.08
N PRO A 310 3.91 0.13 5.43
CA PRO A 310 4.64 -0.97 4.82
C PRO A 310 3.91 -2.30 4.92
N VAL A 311 3.75 -2.99 3.79
CA VAL A 311 3.14 -4.31 3.72
C VAL A 311 4.19 -5.39 3.99
N ASN A 312 3.88 -6.36 4.85
CA ASN A 312 4.75 -7.51 5.15
C ASN A 312 6.18 -7.10 5.57
N LEU A 313 6.25 -6.18 6.55
CA LEU A 313 7.51 -5.71 7.11
C LEU A 313 8.25 -6.89 7.75
N ARG A 314 9.51 -7.07 7.35
CA ARG A 314 10.37 -8.12 7.93
C ARG A 314 11.20 -7.53 9.06
N TYR A 315 11.57 -8.38 10.00
CA TYR A 315 12.38 -8.00 11.16
C TYR A 315 13.69 -8.77 11.13
N ILE A 316 14.77 -8.12 11.55
CA ILE A 316 16.11 -8.71 11.61
C ILE A 316 16.70 -8.56 13.00
N ALA A 317 17.48 -9.57 13.40
CA ALA A 317 18.17 -9.59 14.67
C ALA A 317 19.28 -8.54 14.72
N SER A 318 19.57 -8.03 15.92
CA SER A 318 20.59 -6.99 16.12
C SER A 318 22.01 -7.40 15.73
N ARG A 319 22.28 -8.69 15.64
CA ARG A 319 23.57 -9.22 15.14
C ARG A 319 23.76 -9.09 13.63
N SER A 320 22.79 -8.58 12.88
CA SER A 320 22.86 -8.54 11.41
C SER A 320 23.83 -7.48 10.90
N PHE A 321 23.83 -6.29 11.51
CA PHE A 321 24.71 -5.16 11.20
C PHE A 321 24.50 -4.03 12.24
N ASP A 322 25.32 -2.98 12.19
CA ASP A 322 25.09 -1.75 12.96
C ASP A 322 23.96 -0.90 12.35
N PHE A 323 22.82 -0.85 13.04
CA PHE A 323 21.63 -0.13 12.59
C PHE A 323 21.84 1.36 12.34
N SER A 324 22.80 1.98 13.03
CA SER A 324 23.01 3.44 12.97
C SER A 324 23.20 3.95 11.53
N VAL A 325 23.84 3.15 10.68
CA VAL A 325 24.15 3.47 9.27
C VAL A 325 22.93 3.34 8.34
N TYR A 326 21.84 2.69 8.79
CA TYR A 326 20.64 2.42 7.98
C TYR A 326 19.38 3.05 8.57
N GLU A 327 19.51 3.78 9.69
CA GLU A 327 18.38 4.42 10.32
C GLU A 327 17.95 5.64 9.51
N LEU A 328 16.68 5.62 9.11
CA LEU A 328 16.06 6.71 8.36
C LEU A 328 15.69 7.85 9.32
N SER A 329 16.17 9.05 9.03
CA SER A 329 15.91 10.24 9.84
C SER A 329 14.88 11.17 9.18
N ASP A 330 14.24 12.02 10.00
CA ASP A 330 13.38 13.09 9.51
C ASP A 330 14.15 14.02 8.57
N GLY A 331 13.54 14.39 7.43
CA GLY A 331 14.17 15.21 6.40
C GLY A 331 15.04 14.43 5.41
N MET A 332 15.29 13.13 5.64
CA MET A 332 16.05 12.30 4.71
C MET A 332 15.25 11.98 3.45
N ILE A 333 15.90 12.00 2.29
CA ILE A 333 15.34 11.51 1.02
C ILE A 333 15.92 10.13 0.73
N ALA A 334 15.06 9.13 0.61
CA ALA A 334 15.46 7.76 0.29
C ALA A 334 14.81 7.27 -1.00
N PHE A 335 15.57 6.51 -1.79
CA PHE A 335 15.10 5.84 -3.01
C PHE A 335 15.89 4.55 -3.23
N GLY A 336 15.33 3.63 -4.03
CA GLY A 336 16.02 2.39 -4.39
C GLY A 336 17.21 2.67 -5.30
N ALA A 337 18.43 2.34 -4.86
CA ALA A 337 19.66 2.53 -5.64
C ALA A 337 20.00 1.32 -6.54
N GLU A 338 19.59 0.11 -6.16
CA GLU A 338 19.93 -1.13 -6.86
C GLU A 338 18.67 -1.99 -7.12
N GLY A 339 18.48 -2.39 -8.37
CA GLY A 339 17.35 -3.22 -8.82
C GLY A 339 16.98 -2.89 -10.27
N ALA A 340 16.38 -3.84 -11.00
CA ALA A 340 15.83 -3.53 -12.32
C ALA A 340 14.74 -2.46 -12.16
N PRO A 341 14.82 -1.30 -12.85
CA PRO A 341 13.71 -0.36 -12.90
C PRO A 341 12.54 -1.14 -13.49
N ARG A 342 11.49 -1.31 -12.70
CA ARG A 342 10.35 -2.14 -13.05
C ARG A 342 9.45 -1.35 -14.00
N ASN A 343 9.92 -0.93 -15.18
CA ASN A 343 9.32 0.13 -16.03
C ASN A 343 8.98 1.47 -15.31
N GLU A 344 9.16 1.54 -14.00
CA GLU A 344 8.93 2.68 -13.13
C GLU A 344 10.29 3.23 -12.70
N LEU A 345 10.49 4.53 -12.89
CA LEU A 345 11.64 5.24 -12.35
C LEU A 345 11.65 5.11 -10.82
N PRO A 346 12.84 4.98 -10.18
CA PRO A 346 12.93 5.03 -8.73
C PRO A 346 12.30 6.33 -8.22
N SER A 347 11.16 6.25 -7.54
CA SER A 347 10.49 7.42 -7.00
C SER A 347 11.09 7.78 -5.64
N PRO A 348 11.62 8.99 -5.45
CA PRO A 348 12.15 9.39 -4.15
C PRO A 348 11.04 9.61 -3.13
N ARG A 349 11.32 9.31 -1.86
CA ARG A 349 10.45 9.70 -0.76
C ARG A 349 11.22 10.52 0.27
N SER A 350 10.69 11.71 0.55
CA SER A 350 11.07 12.48 1.74
C SER A 350 10.41 11.83 2.96
N LEU A 351 11.23 11.52 3.95
CA LEU A 351 10.79 10.87 5.18
C LEU A 351 10.52 11.96 6.21
N ARG A 352 9.28 11.99 6.70
CA ARG A 352 8.98 12.61 7.99
C ARG A 352 8.88 11.54 9.05
N ALA A 353 9.35 11.81 10.27
CA ALA A 353 9.24 10.92 11.41
C ALA A 353 7.78 10.51 11.62
N ILE A 354 7.42 9.30 11.17
CA ILE A 354 6.19 8.64 11.59
C ILE A 354 6.48 8.18 13.01
N GLY A 355 5.73 8.70 13.98
CA GLY A 355 5.90 8.38 15.40
C GLY A 355 6.17 6.90 15.62
N ARG A 356 7.19 6.61 16.43
CA ARG A 356 7.68 5.26 16.72
C ARG A 356 6.51 4.29 16.92
N PRO A 357 6.38 3.21 16.13
CA PRO A 357 5.38 2.20 16.40
C PRO A 357 5.83 1.45 17.67
N GLY A 358 5.23 1.77 18.82
CA GLY A 358 5.50 1.01 20.05
C GLY A 358 5.35 1.70 21.40
N LEU A 359 4.85 2.93 21.52
CA LEU A 359 4.51 3.52 22.83
C LEU A 359 3.06 3.98 22.85
N PRO A 360 2.29 3.69 23.93
CA PRO A 360 0.96 4.25 24.09
C PRO A 360 1.12 5.74 24.37
N THR A 361 0.71 6.59 23.44
CA THR A 361 0.58 8.02 23.72
C THR A 361 -0.66 8.22 24.58
N ILE A 362 -0.49 8.06 25.90
CA ILE A 362 -1.35 8.65 26.91
C ILE A 362 -0.73 10.02 27.23
N THR A 363 -1.40 11.08 26.78
CA THR A 363 -1.74 12.30 27.52
C THR A 363 -2.65 13.13 26.62
#